data_AF-A0A288QVW8-F1
#
_entry.id   AF-A0A288QVW8-F1
#
_cell.length_a   1.000
_cell.length_b   1.000
_cell.length_c   1.000
_cell.angle_alpha   90.00
_cell.angle_beta   90.00
_cell.angle_gamma   90.00
#
_symmetry.space_group_name_H-M   'P 1'
#
loop_
_entity.id
_entity.type
_entity.pdbx_description
1 polymer ?
#
loop_
_entity_poly.entity_id
_entity_poly.type
_entity_poly.pdbx_seq_one_letter_code
_entity_poly.pdbx_strand_id
1 'polypeptide(L)'
;MIAFVYVLFTILILGIGVTLLVKRNGFMGLTAQQIHGVAMGFGIWFVILGIATGISLVRYGEQPWPTTIFVVLATLSSTLLSMALSRKLFHK
;
A
#
# COMPACT_ATOMS: atom_id res chain seq x y z
N MET A 1 -16.06 10.48 -13.53
CA MET A 1 -16.31 10.09 -12.13
C MET A 1 -15.49 8.86 -11.72
N ILE A 2 -15.51 7.77 -12.50
CA ILE A 2 -14.73 6.53 -12.22
C ILE A 2 -13.20 6.76 -12.25
N ALA A 3 -12.67 7.49 -13.24
CA ALA A 3 -11.23 7.76 -13.33
C ALA A 3 -10.67 8.54 -12.12
N PHE A 4 -11.43 9.50 -11.59
CA PHE A 4 -11.04 10.28 -10.41
C PHE A 4 -10.84 9.39 -9.17
N VAL A 5 -11.73 8.40 -8.98
CA VAL A 5 -11.63 7.44 -7.87
C VAL A 5 -10.33 6.63 -7.98
N TYR A 6 -9.97 6.18 -9.19
CA TYR A 6 -8.71 5.44 -9.38
C TYR A 6 -7.47 6.31 -9.19
N VAL A 7 -7.51 7.59 -9.55
CA VAL A 7 -6.43 8.54 -9.23
C VAL A 7 -6.25 8.64 -7.72
N LEU A 8 -7.34 8.80 -6.96
CA LEU A 8 -7.28 8.83 -5.50
C LEU A 8 -6.70 7.54 -4.90
N PHE A 9 -7.17 6.38 -5.35
CA PHE A 9 -6.62 5.10 -4.90
C PHE A 9 -5.14 4.97 -5.23
N THR A 10 -4.71 5.37 -6.43
CA THR A 10 -3.29 5.35 -6.82
C THR A 10 -2.44 6.18 -5.85
N ILE A 11 -2.89 7.40 -5.53
CA ILE A 11 -2.20 8.29 -4.58
C ILE A 11 -2.17 7.69 -3.18
N LEU A 12 -3.29 7.13 -2.70
CA LEU A 12 -3.37 6.51 -1.37
C LEU A 12 -2.44 5.30 -1.25
N ILE A 13 -2.46 4.40 -2.24
CA ILE A 13 -1.63 3.20 -2.28
C ILE A 13 -0.15 3.57 -2.28
N LEU A 14 0.25 4.53 -3.13
CA LEU A 14 1.62 5.07 -3.14
C LEU A 14 1.98 5.74 -1.82
N GLY A 15 1.08 6.56 -1.28
CA GLY A 15 1.27 7.28 -0.02
C GLY A 15 1.53 6.33 1.15
N ILE A 16 0.78 5.24 1.24
CA ILE A 16 0.99 4.19 2.25
C ILE A 16 2.36 3.55 2.08
N GLY A 17 2.71 3.13 0.85
CA GLY A 17 4.00 2.49 0.56
C GLY A 17 5.19 3.40 0.89
N VAL A 18 5.16 4.64 0.42
CA VAL A 18 6.20 5.64 0.70
C VAL A 18 6.29 5.94 2.19
N THR A 19 5.16 6.12 2.89
CA THR A 19 5.17 6.41 4.33
C THR A 19 5.79 5.28 5.14
N LEU A 20 5.49 4.02 4.79
CA LEU A 20 6.12 2.86 5.42
C LEU A 20 7.63 2.85 5.20
N LEU A 21 8.09 3.16 3.98
CA LEU A 21 9.53 3.20 3.67
C LEU A 21 10.25 4.35 4.36
N VAL A 22 9.64 5.54 4.43
CA VAL A 22 10.21 6.71 5.11
C VAL A 22 10.27 6.49 6.61
N LYS A 23 9.23 5.92 7.21
CA LYS A 23 9.15 5.67 8.65
C LYS A 23 9.63 4.27 9.07
N ARG A 24 10.38 3.58 8.22
CA ARG A 24 10.90 2.23 8.48
C ARG A 24 11.80 2.12 9.72
N ASN A 25 12.37 3.24 10.17
CA ASN A 25 13.25 3.32 11.34
C ASN A 25 12.49 3.57 12.66
N GLY A 26 11.16 3.73 12.60
CA GLY A 26 10.31 3.94 13.77
C GLY A 26 8.92 4.41 13.35
N PHE A 27 7.90 3.61 13.66
CA PHE A 27 6.52 3.89 13.26
C PHE A 27 5.57 3.46 14.38
N MET A 28 4.67 4.38 14.78
CA MET A 28 3.65 4.17 15.82
C MET A 28 4.19 3.52 17.13
N GLY A 29 5.32 4.01 17.65
CA GLY A 29 5.87 3.57 18.94
C GLY A 29 6.60 2.21 18.93
N LEU A 30 6.70 1.54 17.78
CA LEU A 30 7.49 0.33 17.62
C LEU A 30 8.96 0.66 17.29
N THR A 31 9.88 -0.15 17.83
CA THR A 31 11.32 0.02 17.59
C THR A 31 11.69 -0.36 16.16
N ALA A 32 12.78 0.24 15.65
CA ALA A 32 13.26 -0.01 14.28
C ALA A 32 13.37 -1.51 13.97
N GLN A 33 13.90 -2.31 14.90
CA GLN A 33 14.10 -3.75 14.71
C GLN A 33 12.79 -4.54 14.54
N GLN A 34 11.71 -4.09 15.20
CA GLN A 34 10.40 -4.74 15.08
C GLN A 34 9.71 -4.35 13.77
N ILE A 35 9.84 -3.10 13.30
CA ILE A 35 9.10 -2.65 12.12
C ILE A 35 9.85 -2.83 10.80
N HIS A 36 11.18 -2.78 10.80
CA HIS A 36 11.98 -2.64 9.58
C HIS A 36 11.61 -3.66 8.50
N GLY A 37 11.52 -4.95 8.84
CA GLY A 37 11.17 -6.00 7.88
C GLY A 37 9.75 -5.88 7.31
N VAL A 38 8.77 -5.49 8.14
CA VAL A 38 7.37 -5.33 7.71
C VAL A 38 7.22 -4.07 6.88
N ALA A 39 7.77 -2.95 7.34
CA ALA A 39 7.73 -1.68 6.63
C ALA A 39 8.47 -1.72 5.29
N MET A 40 9.61 -2.42 5.21
CA MET A 40 10.34 -2.55 3.94
C MET A 40 9.60 -3.47 2.96
N GLY A 41 9.15 -4.64 3.41
CA GLY A 41 8.42 -5.58 2.55
C GLY A 41 7.10 -5.01 2.04
N PHE A 42 6.21 -4.58 2.94
CA PHE A 42 4.94 -3.99 2.53
C PHE A 42 5.13 -2.63 1.85
N GLY A 43 6.09 -1.81 2.28
CA GLY A 43 6.37 -0.52 1.65
C GLY A 43 6.72 -0.64 0.17
N ILE A 44 7.66 -1.53 -0.17
CA ILE A 44 8.03 -1.81 -1.58
C ILE A 44 6.81 -2.37 -2.33
N TRP A 45 6.09 -3.32 -1.74
CA TRP A 45 4.91 -3.94 -2.35
C TRP A 45 3.81 -2.92 -2.70
N PHE A 46 3.48 -2.02 -1.77
CA PHE A 46 2.51 -0.96 -2.00
C PHE A 46 2.97 0.06 -3.05
N VAL A 47 4.26 0.40 -3.09
CA VAL A 47 4.79 1.26 -4.16
C VAL A 47 4.62 0.60 -5.52
N ILE A 48 4.94 -0.69 -5.65
CA ILE A 48 4.76 -1.44 -6.90
C ILE A 48 3.28 -1.47 -7.31
N LEU A 49 2.38 -1.77 -6.38
CA LEU A 49 0.93 -1.77 -6.64
C LEU A 49 0.42 -0.38 -7.05
N GLY A 50 0.91 0.68 -6.41
CA GLY A 50 0.56 2.06 -6.74
C GLY A 50 1.01 2.44 -8.15
N ILE A 51 2.25 2.12 -8.52
CA ILE A 51 2.76 2.33 -9.88
C ILE A 51 1.95 1.51 -10.89
N ALA A 52 1.69 0.23 -10.61
CA ALA A 52 0.90 -0.65 -11.48
C ALA A 52 -0.53 -0.13 -11.68
N THR A 53 -1.17 0.37 -10.62
CA THR A 53 -2.50 1.00 -10.67
C THR A 53 -2.45 2.25 -11.55
N GLY A 54 -1.44 3.11 -11.39
CA GLY A 54 -1.26 4.31 -12.21
C GLY A 54 -1.03 3.99 -13.69
N ILE A 55 -0.15 3.02 -14.00
CA ILE A 55 0.09 2.56 -15.37
C ILE A 55 -1.19 1.98 -15.97
N SER A 56 -1.91 1.16 -15.20
CA SER A 56 -3.16 0.55 -15.62
C SER A 56 -4.22 1.60 -15.94
N LEU A 57 -4.34 2.63 -15.10
CA LEU A 57 -5.26 3.74 -15.33
C LEU A 57 -4.93 4.52 -16.60
N VAL A 58 -3.64 4.79 -16.85
CA VAL A 58 -3.21 5.52 -18.06
C VAL A 58 -3.43 4.69 -19.33
N ARG A 59 -3.23 3.37 -19.27
CA ARG A 59 -3.34 2.47 -20.43
C ARG A 59 -4.75 1.97 -20.72
N TYR A 60 -5.56 1.80 -19.68
CA TYR A 60 -6.88 1.17 -19.74
C TYR A 60 -7.96 2.06 -19.15
N GLY A 61 -7.80 3.38 -19.13
CA GLY A 61 -8.75 4.30 -18.48
C GLY A 61 -10.22 4.16 -18.92
N GLU A 62 -10.45 3.62 -20.13
CA GLU A 62 -11.80 3.33 -20.64
C GLU A 62 -12.35 1.97 -20.20
N GLN A 63 -11.49 1.05 -19.75
CA GLN A 63 -11.85 -0.26 -19.24
C GLN A 63 -11.54 -0.33 -17.74
N PRO A 64 -12.54 -0.29 -16.85
CA PRO A 64 -12.30 -0.20 -15.40
C PRO A 64 -11.73 -1.48 -14.77
N TRP A 65 -11.85 -2.64 -15.44
CA TRP A 65 -11.53 -3.93 -14.87
C TRP A 65 -10.03 -4.16 -14.55
N PRO A 66 -9.03 -3.73 -15.36
CA PRO A 66 -7.62 -3.96 -15.06
C PRO A 66 -7.17 -3.17 -13.83
N THR A 67 -7.60 -1.90 -13.75
CA THR A 67 -7.27 -1.01 -12.62
C THR A 67 -7.90 -1.51 -11.32
N THR A 68 -9.12 -2.06 -11.40
CA THR A 68 -9.83 -2.62 -10.24
C THR A 68 -9.07 -3.78 -9.60
N ILE A 69 -8.43 -4.65 -10.39
CA ILE A 69 -7.65 -5.78 -9.87
C ILE A 69 -6.54 -5.29 -8.94
N PHE A 70 -5.80 -4.26 -9.35
CA PHE A 70 -4.72 -3.70 -8.53
C PHE A 70 -5.25 -3.04 -7.25
N VAL A 71 -6.39 -2.36 -7.32
CA VAL A 71 -7.04 -1.76 -6.14
C VAL A 71 -7.50 -2.84 -5.15
N VAL A 72 -8.08 -3.94 -5.64
CA VAL A 72 -8.48 -5.07 -4.79
C VAL A 72 -7.26 -5.70 -4.12
N LEU A 73 -6.18 -5.95 -4.87
CA LEU A 73 -4.94 -6.48 -4.33
C LEU A 73 -4.33 -5.56 -3.26
N ALA A 74 -4.35 -4.25 -3.49
CA ALA A 74 -3.88 -3.28 -2.50
C ALA A 74 -4.74 -3.28 -1.23
N THR A 75 -6.06 -3.39 -1.39
CA THR A 75 -7.00 -3.46 -0.25
C THR A 75 -6.75 -4.70 0.60
N LEU A 76 -6.63 -5.88 -0.02
CA LEU A 76 -6.29 -7.12 0.69
C LEU A 76 -4.93 -7.03 1.39
N SER A 77 -3.93 -6.47 0.70
CA SER A 77 -2.59 -6.24 1.26
C SER A 77 -2.64 -5.29 2.46
N SER A 78 -3.53 -4.28 2.44
CA SER A 78 -3.71 -3.34 3.55
C SER A 78 -4.28 -4.01 4.79
N THR A 79 -5.22 -4.94 4.60
CA THR A 79 -5.74 -5.76 5.71
C THR A 79 -4.63 -6.63 6.32
N LEU A 80 -3.79 -7.26 5.49
CA LEU A 80 -2.65 -8.06 5.95
C LEU A 80 -1.62 -7.20 6.69
N LEU A 81 -1.32 -6.00 6.18
CA LEU A 81 -0.45 -5.04 6.87
C LEU A 81 -1.02 -4.67 8.24
N SER A 82 -2.32 -4.36 8.31
CA SER A 82 -3.00 -4.00 9.56
C SER A 82 -2.93 -5.15 10.59
N MET A 83 -3.11 -6.39 10.15
CA MET A 83 -2.93 -7.57 10.99
C MET A 83 -1.47 -7.73 11.45
N ALA A 84 -0.50 -7.56 10.54
CA ALA A 84 0.93 -7.68 10.86
C ALA A 84 1.39 -6.61 11.86
N LEU A 85 0.95 -5.37 11.68
CA LEU A 85 1.23 -4.27 12.62
C LEU A 85 0.55 -4.51 13.96
N SER A 86 -0.73 -4.90 13.97
CA SER A 86 -1.47 -5.22 15.20
C SER A 86 -0.81 -6.34 15.99
N ARG A 87 -0.35 -7.42 15.33
CA ARG A 87 0.40 -8.48 16.00
C ARG A 87 1.66 -7.95 16.68
N LYS A 88 2.44 -7.10 16.01
CA LYS A 88 3.67 -6.53 16.60
C LYS A 88 3.41 -5.51 17.71
N LEU A 89 2.29 -4.80 17.66
CA LEU A 89 1.89 -3.84 18.68
C LEU A 89 1.36 -4.50 19.96
N PHE A 90 0.55 -5.57 19.82
CA PHE A 90 -0.21 -6.15 20.94
C PHE A 90 0.27 -7.52 21.41
N HIS A 91 0.98 -8.29 20.59
CA HIS A 91 1.66 -9.51 21.02
C HIS A 91 3.17 -9.20 21.10
N LYS A 92 3.60 -8.71 22.27
CA LYS A 92 5.02 -8.60 22.62
C LYS A 92 5.57 -9.95 23.06
#